data_AF-A0A4R9JRY9-F1
#
_entry.id   AF-A0A4R9JRY9-F1
#
_cell.length_a   1.000
_cell.length_b   1.000
_cell.length_c   1.000
_cell.angle_alpha   90.00
_cell.angle_beta   90.00
_cell.angle_gamma   90.00
#
_symmetry.space_group_name_H-M   'P 1'
#
loop_
_entity.id
_entity.type
_entity.pdbx_description
1 polymer ?
#
loop_
_entity_poly.entity_id
_entity_poly.type
_entity_poly.pdbx_seq_one_letter_code
_entity_poly.pdbx_strand_id
1 'polypeptide(L)'
;MKRYNRKQFLKNTIVLTSTLSLILGESVLLGKEKKKEKQIFPLPEGEKPVSENDPTAQALGFHQNAEDTDFTLYPDRKQTKTKNQVCQYCAQFTKLNDGWGKCNILSAGVVSNQGWCSAWSKKS
;
A
#
# COMPACT_ATOMS: atom_id res chain seq x y z
N MET A 1 -23.20 -48.54 -16.64
CA MET A 1 -22.96 -47.15 -16.21
C MET A 1 -23.58 -46.95 -14.82
N LYS A 2 -22.78 -47.03 -13.74
CA LYS A 2 -23.28 -46.93 -12.35
C LYS A 2 -23.15 -45.48 -11.86
N ARG A 3 -24.28 -44.84 -11.55
CA ARG A 3 -24.32 -43.50 -10.94
C ARG A 3 -23.87 -43.61 -9.48
N TYR A 4 -22.77 -42.95 -9.14
CA TYR A 4 -22.24 -42.96 -7.77
C TYR A 4 -22.67 -41.69 -7.03
N ASN A 5 -23.29 -41.87 -5.87
CA ASN A 5 -23.88 -40.81 -5.05
C ASN A 5 -22.83 -40.22 -4.09
N ARG A 6 -22.56 -38.92 -4.24
CA ARG A 6 -21.42 -38.18 -3.64
C ARG A 6 -21.39 -38.17 -2.10
N LYS A 7 -22.45 -38.60 -1.43
CA LYS A 7 -22.58 -38.51 0.04
C LYS A 7 -21.98 -39.69 0.82
N GLN A 8 -21.66 -40.82 0.17
CA GLN A 8 -21.04 -41.97 0.85
C GLN A 8 -19.52 -41.96 0.84
N PHE A 9 -18.89 -41.12 0.02
CA PHE A 9 -17.42 -41.04 -0.07
C PHE A 9 -16.79 -40.22 1.07
N LEU A 10 -17.57 -39.34 1.72
CA LEU A 10 -17.08 -38.43 2.76
C LEU A 10 -17.00 -39.06 4.15
N LYS A 11 -17.65 -40.21 4.39
CA LYS A 11 -17.68 -40.83 5.74
C LYS A 11 -16.57 -41.87 5.98
N ASN A 12 -15.98 -42.45 4.93
CA ASN A 12 -15.00 -43.53 5.06
C ASN A 12 -13.53 -43.09 4.89
N THR A 13 -13.26 -41.79 4.75
CA THR A 13 -11.89 -41.25 4.57
C THR A 13 -11.29 -40.65 5.85
N ILE A 14 -11.95 -40.79 7.01
CA ILE A 14 -11.57 -40.11 8.26
C ILE A 14 -10.71 -40.98 9.21
N VAL A 15 -10.48 -42.27 8.96
CA VAL A 15 -9.97 -43.19 10.03
C VAL A 15 -8.61 -43.88 9.76
N LEU A 16 -7.80 -43.48 8.76
CA LEU A 16 -6.57 -44.23 8.41
C LEU A 16 -5.27 -43.43 8.24
N THR A 17 -5.06 -42.35 8.99
CA THR A 17 -3.75 -41.65 9.03
C THR A 17 -3.28 -41.33 10.46
N SER A 18 -3.45 -42.27 11.38
CA SER A 18 -2.77 -42.27 12.67
C SER A 18 -1.50 -43.11 12.59
N THR A 19 -0.39 -42.57 13.10
CA THR A 19 0.94 -43.17 13.32
C THR A 19 1.84 -43.44 12.11
N LEU A 20 2.58 -42.43 11.62
CA LEU A 20 4.03 -42.51 11.33
C LEU A 20 4.57 -41.16 10.82
N SER A 21 5.00 -40.26 11.71
CA SER A 21 5.94 -39.14 11.42
C SER A 21 6.32 -38.45 12.74
N LEU A 22 7.02 -39.18 13.61
CA LEU A 22 8.06 -38.59 14.46
C LEU A 22 9.34 -38.69 13.62
N ILE A 23 10.20 -37.66 13.66
CA ILE A 23 11.38 -37.43 12.80
C ILE A 23 11.02 -36.62 11.54
N LEU A 24 10.97 -35.29 11.69
CA LEU A 24 11.83 -34.36 10.96
C LEU A 24 11.47 -32.94 11.40
N GLY A 25 12.40 -32.32 12.13
CA GLY A 25 12.71 -30.90 12.07
C GLY A 25 11.57 -29.89 12.26
N GLU A 26 11.66 -29.16 13.38
CA GLU A 26 11.45 -27.71 13.46
C GLU A 26 11.31 -27.02 12.10
N SER A 27 10.11 -27.05 11.53
CA SER A 27 9.72 -26.14 10.47
C SER A 27 9.12 -24.95 11.18
N VAL A 28 10.04 -24.12 11.65
CA VAL A 28 9.84 -22.72 12.01
C VAL A 28 8.59 -22.20 11.32
N LEU A 29 7.58 -21.85 12.12
CA LEU A 29 6.48 -20.98 11.69
C LEU A 29 7.09 -19.63 11.33
N LEU A 30 7.74 -19.57 10.17
CA LEU A 30 8.03 -18.35 9.45
C LEU A 30 6.67 -17.91 8.89
N GLY A 31 5.83 -17.41 9.79
CA GLY A 31 4.87 -16.40 9.41
C GLY A 31 5.66 -15.36 8.66
N LYS A 32 5.51 -15.34 7.33
CA LYS A 32 5.79 -14.17 6.53
C LYS A 32 4.85 -13.09 7.07
N GLU A 33 5.25 -12.44 8.14
CA GLU A 33 4.99 -11.03 8.28
C GLU A 33 5.56 -10.42 6.99
N LYS A 34 4.67 -10.18 6.02
CA LYS A 34 4.90 -9.11 5.07
C LYS A 34 4.95 -7.85 5.91
N LYS A 35 6.07 -7.61 6.61
CA LYS A 35 6.50 -6.26 6.91
C LYS A 35 6.40 -5.56 5.56
N LYS A 36 5.45 -4.64 5.46
CA LYS A 36 5.35 -3.69 4.37
C LYS A 36 6.68 -2.94 4.41
N GLU A 37 7.68 -3.51 3.74
CA GLU A 37 8.99 -2.90 3.51
C GLU A 37 8.64 -1.52 2.96
N LYS A 38 8.86 -0.48 3.77
CA LYS A 38 8.64 0.90 3.36
C LYS A 38 9.58 1.08 2.17
N GLN A 39 9.07 0.97 0.94
CA GLN A 39 9.91 1.03 -0.25
C GLN A 39 10.50 2.43 -0.31
N ILE A 40 11.75 2.55 0.13
CA ILE A 40 12.52 3.78 0.11
C ILE A 40 13.13 3.87 -1.28
N PHE A 41 12.55 4.72 -2.12
CA PHE A 41 13.10 5.01 -3.44
C PHE A 41 14.13 6.13 -3.33
N PRO A 42 15.31 6.00 -3.98
CA PRO A 42 16.31 7.06 -3.97
C PRO A 42 15.73 8.33 -4.61
N LEU A 43 16.09 9.47 -4.02
CA LEU A 43 15.76 10.79 -4.57
C LEU A 43 16.47 10.97 -5.92
N PRO A 44 15.84 11.53 -6.95
CA PRO A 44 16.52 11.87 -8.20
C PRO A 44 17.67 12.86 -7.95
N GLU A 45 18.75 12.72 -8.73
CA GLU A 45 19.91 13.61 -8.63
C GLU A 45 19.52 15.08 -8.91
N GLY A 46 20.03 16.00 -8.09
CA GLY A 46 19.74 17.43 -8.22
C GLY A 46 18.34 17.86 -7.74
N GLU A 47 17.52 16.93 -7.27
CA GLU A 47 16.20 17.23 -6.71
C GLU A 47 16.22 17.34 -5.19
N LYS A 48 15.20 17.99 -4.63
CA LYS A 48 14.94 18.01 -3.18
C LYS A 48 13.46 17.72 -2.92
N PRO A 49 13.10 16.98 -1.86
CA PRO A 49 11.70 16.81 -1.49
C PRO A 49 11.07 18.16 -1.14
N VAL A 50 9.80 18.35 -1.49
CA VAL A 50 8.99 19.42 -0.92
C VAL A 50 8.97 19.26 0.60
N SER A 51 9.31 20.33 1.32
CA SER A 51 9.20 20.39 2.77
C SER A 51 7.73 20.38 3.17
N GLU A 52 7.33 19.54 4.11
CA GLU A 52 5.97 19.57 4.69
C GLU A 52 5.72 20.86 5.50
N ASN A 53 6.80 21.59 5.84
CA ASN A 53 6.73 22.91 6.47
C ASN A 53 6.68 24.07 5.47
N ASP A 54 6.69 23.80 4.16
CA ASP A 54 6.47 24.85 3.15
C ASP A 54 5.06 25.46 3.33
N PRO A 55 4.89 26.78 3.24
CA PRO A 55 3.57 27.41 3.43
C PRO A 55 2.48 26.86 2.50
N THR A 56 2.83 26.51 1.26
CA THR A 56 1.90 25.92 0.29
C THR A 56 1.59 24.47 0.66
N ALA A 57 2.58 23.72 1.13
CA ALA A 57 2.39 22.36 1.62
C ALA A 57 1.44 22.34 2.83
N GLN A 58 1.65 23.22 3.82
CA GLN A 58 0.80 23.33 5.00
C GLN A 58 -0.62 23.75 4.65
N ALA A 59 -0.80 24.74 3.76
CA ALA A 59 -2.12 25.18 3.33
C ALA A 59 -2.95 24.06 2.66
N LEU A 60 -2.27 23.09 2.04
CA LEU A 60 -2.90 21.95 1.37
C LEU A 60 -2.89 20.67 2.23
N GLY A 61 -2.36 20.70 3.45
CA GLY A 61 -2.18 19.51 4.28
C GLY A 61 -1.35 18.43 3.59
N PHE A 62 -0.30 18.83 2.90
CA PHE A 62 0.55 17.91 2.16
C PHE A 62 1.44 17.10 3.09
N HIS A 63 1.46 15.79 2.86
CA HIS A 63 2.45 14.88 3.43
C HIS A 63 3.08 14.01 2.34
N GLN A 64 4.36 13.67 2.51
CA GLN A 64 5.10 12.77 1.63
C GLN A 64 4.57 11.33 1.70
N ASN A 65 3.83 11.00 2.75
CA ASN A 65 3.12 9.75 2.90
C ASN A 65 1.67 10.03 3.28
N ALA A 66 0.73 9.55 2.47
CA ALA A 66 -0.69 9.75 2.66
C ALA A 66 -1.21 9.22 4.01
N GLU A 67 -0.54 8.23 4.61
CA GLU A 67 -0.90 7.70 5.93
C GLU A 67 -0.64 8.69 7.08
N ASP A 68 0.21 9.69 6.84
CA ASP A 68 0.57 10.72 7.83
C ASP A 68 -0.40 11.93 7.79
N THR A 69 -1.40 11.89 6.89
CA THR A 69 -2.45 12.92 6.79
C THR A 69 -3.24 13.05 8.09
N ASP A 70 -3.49 14.28 8.53
CA ASP A 70 -4.42 14.54 9.63
C ASP A 70 -5.87 14.22 9.23
N PHE A 71 -6.35 13.05 9.65
CA PHE A 71 -7.73 12.62 9.36
C PHE A 71 -8.80 13.33 10.19
N THR A 72 -8.44 14.17 11.16
CA THR A 72 -9.39 15.05 11.85
C THR A 72 -9.71 16.27 10.99
N LEU A 73 -8.71 16.84 10.33
CA LEU A 73 -8.86 17.94 9.38
C LEU A 73 -9.41 17.48 8.02
N TYR A 74 -9.05 16.26 7.58
CA TYR A 74 -9.46 15.68 6.31
C TYR A 74 -10.28 14.39 6.50
N PRO A 75 -11.49 14.44 7.08
CA PRO A 75 -12.26 13.25 7.45
C PRO A 75 -12.64 12.37 6.25
N ASP A 76 -12.79 12.93 5.05
CA ASP A 76 -13.08 12.17 3.82
C ASP A 76 -12.00 11.15 3.46
N ARG A 77 -10.76 11.34 3.92
CA ARG A 77 -9.67 10.38 3.75
C ARG A 77 -9.85 9.08 4.55
N LYS A 78 -10.71 9.07 5.57
CA LYS A 78 -11.03 7.86 6.34
C LYS A 78 -11.82 6.84 5.50
N GLN A 79 -12.45 7.30 4.43
CA GLN A 79 -13.29 6.45 3.58
C GLN A 79 -12.44 5.41 2.84
N THR A 80 -12.96 4.20 2.69
CA THR A 80 -12.25 3.11 2.02
C THR A 80 -11.92 3.44 0.57
N LYS A 81 -12.83 4.12 -0.13
CA LYS A 81 -12.67 4.55 -1.53
C LYS A 81 -11.57 5.59 -1.74
N THR A 82 -11.22 6.34 -0.70
CA THR A 82 -10.22 7.42 -0.80
C THR A 82 -8.83 6.93 -0.40
N LYS A 83 -8.64 5.72 0.17
CA LYS A 83 -7.31 5.20 0.57
C LYS A 83 -6.27 5.18 -0.55
N ASN A 84 -6.69 4.94 -1.79
CA ASN A 84 -5.81 4.91 -2.96
C ASN A 84 -5.52 6.30 -3.56
N GLN A 85 -6.04 7.38 -2.95
CA GLN A 85 -5.71 8.73 -3.38
C GLN A 85 -4.28 9.07 -2.93
N VAL A 86 -3.32 8.86 -3.82
CA VAL A 86 -1.93 9.25 -3.64
C VAL A 86 -1.43 10.03 -4.85
N CYS A 87 -0.32 10.73 -4.71
CA CYS A 87 0.30 11.52 -5.77
C CYS A 87 0.46 10.72 -7.06
N GLN A 88 0.83 9.43 -7.00
CA GLN A 88 0.97 8.56 -8.17
C GLN A 88 -0.25 8.55 -9.10
N TYR A 89 -1.45 8.70 -8.54
CA TYR A 89 -2.73 8.69 -9.29
C TYR A 89 -3.37 10.08 -9.39
N CYS A 90 -2.64 11.13 -9.00
CA CYS A 90 -3.08 12.51 -9.06
C CYS A 90 -2.86 13.10 -10.46
N ALA A 91 -3.81 13.90 -10.95
CA ALA A 91 -3.70 14.61 -12.22
C ALA A 91 -2.52 15.61 -12.25
N GLN A 92 -2.08 16.10 -11.09
CA GLN A 92 -0.99 17.07 -10.97
C GLN A 92 0.40 16.45 -10.95
N PHE A 93 0.49 15.11 -10.89
CA PHE A 93 1.75 14.40 -10.70
C PHE A 93 2.37 13.97 -12.03
N THR A 94 3.63 14.37 -12.23
CA THR A 94 4.48 13.90 -13.31
C THR A 94 5.62 13.07 -12.73
N LYS A 95 5.61 11.76 -13.03
CA LYS A 95 6.62 10.80 -12.55
C LYS A 95 8.02 11.20 -13.02
N LEU A 96 9.00 11.17 -12.11
CA LEU A 96 10.43 11.27 -12.43
C LEU A 96 11.13 9.92 -12.29
N ASN A 97 10.84 9.20 -11.21
CA ASN A 97 11.27 7.82 -11.00
C ASN A 97 10.19 7.04 -10.24
N ASP A 98 10.49 5.82 -9.77
CA ASP A 98 9.50 4.97 -9.12
C ASP A 98 8.91 5.54 -7.82
N GLY A 99 9.64 6.40 -7.11
CA GLY A 99 9.18 6.97 -5.85
C GLY A 99 8.90 8.46 -5.86
N TRP A 100 9.37 9.21 -6.85
CA TRP A 100 9.35 10.67 -6.86
C TRP A 100 8.81 11.23 -8.16
N GLY A 101 8.16 12.39 -8.07
CA GLY A 101 7.69 13.13 -9.23
C GLY A 101 7.51 14.61 -8.94
N LYS A 102 7.32 15.39 -10.01
CA LYS A 102 6.94 16.81 -9.92
C LYS A 102 5.45 16.94 -9.65
N CYS A 103 5.07 17.98 -8.93
CA CYS A 103 3.69 18.38 -8.71
C CYS A 103 3.48 19.79 -9.27
N ASN A 104 2.45 20.01 -10.08
CA ASN A 104 2.18 21.34 -10.66
C ASN A 104 1.83 22.41 -9.62
N ILE A 105 1.32 22.00 -8.45
CA ILE A 105 0.94 22.92 -7.36
C ILE A 105 2.11 23.12 -6.38
N LEU A 106 2.81 22.04 -6.02
CA LEU A 106 3.94 22.07 -5.09
C LEU A 106 5.25 22.12 -5.87
N SER A 107 5.65 23.32 -6.29
CA SER A 107 6.76 23.55 -7.21
C SER A 107 8.14 23.71 -6.54
N ALA A 108 8.20 23.81 -5.20
CA ALA A 108 9.43 24.01 -4.44
C ALA A 108 10.38 22.78 -4.42
N GLY A 109 9.94 21.64 -4.96
CA GLY A 109 10.69 20.39 -4.98
C GLY A 109 9.93 19.25 -5.66
N VAL A 110 10.29 18.01 -5.32
CA VAL A 110 9.58 16.79 -5.74
C VAL A 110 8.72 16.25 -4.62
N VAL A 111 7.63 15.58 -5.00
CA VAL A 111 6.73 14.89 -4.08
C VAL A 111 6.89 13.38 -4.24
N SER A 112 6.74 12.66 -3.13
CA SER A 112 6.66 11.21 -3.10
C SER A 112 5.43 10.72 -3.86
N ASN A 113 5.55 9.59 -4.55
CA ASN A 113 4.45 8.93 -5.25
C ASN A 113 3.34 8.48 -4.27
N GLN A 114 3.68 8.23 -3.00
CA GLN A 114 2.77 7.88 -1.90
C GLN A 114 2.24 9.10 -1.16
N GLY A 115 2.64 10.32 -1.54
CA GLY A 115 2.18 11.54 -0.89
C GLY A 115 0.71 11.84 -1.13
N TRP A 116 0.19 12.83 -0.42
CA TRP A 116 -1.17 13.34 -0.63
C TRP A 116 -1.28 14.80 -0.17
N CYS A 117 -2.19 15.55 -0.79
CA CYS A 117 -2.67 16.85 -0.31
C CYS A 117 -4.15 17.01 -0.65
N SER A 118 -4.80 18.00 -0.04
CA SER A 118 -6.24 18.28 -0.21
C SER A 118 -6.64 18.61 -1.66
N ALA A 119 -5.71 19.04 -2.51
CA ALA A 119 -5.93 19.31 -3.93
C ALA A 119 -5.86 18.06 -4.82
N TRP A 120 -5.81 16.85 -4.24
CA TRP A 120 -5.79 15.61 -5.01
C TRP A 120 -6.97 15.54 -5.98
N SER A 121 -6.66 15.22 -7.24
CA SER A 121 -7.65 15.01 -8.31
C SER A 121 -7.26 13.76 -9.09
N LYS A 122 -8.23 12.92 -9.45
CA LYS A 122 -7.96 11.69 -10.19
C LYS A 122 -7.38 12.02 -11.57
N LYS A 123 -6.30 11.32 -11.96
CA LYS A 123 -5.80 11.38 -13.34
C LYS A 123 -6.85 10.84 -14.31
N SER A 124 -7.09 11.58 -15.40
CA SER A 124 -7.93 11.18 -16.53
C SER A 124 -7.23 10.15 -17.41
#